data_AF-X0U356-F1
#
_entry.id   AF-X0U356-F1
#
_cell.length_a   1.000
_cell.length_b   1.000
_cell.length_c   1.000
_cell.angle_alpha   90.00
_cell.angle_beta   90.00
_cell.angle_gamma   90.00
#
_symmetry.space_group_name_H-M   'P 1'
#
loop_
_entity.id
_entity.type
_entity.pdbx_description
1 polymer ?
#
loop_
_entity_poly.entity_id
_entity_poly.type
_entity_poly.pdbx_seq_one_letter_code
_entity_poly.pdbx_strand_id
1 'polypeptide(L)'
;EGRFKYSLLKKPGRYKKYLIILAIFVVIIIALAVFWLWPAWYGNINLQSQLYANKAGGLDYEDFFFLNFWSTNFLFNKTALVGAFTGSILMSIPPERNLLTIIGTKLRFGKPSYLKSMIFWWTFGFILFYFLGLILNSNNGGFAWTLYLIENGEIQLSPNLIFDAFNVIFNINNTDFVTIYIYSNLLVPIVVFIISVIIFRLILNIVRNVYLRRNDYLVMGNVFAIIGLLCGLVFVFIPTMSLDGINVIQILALIFGFFSFTALGVL
;
A
#
# COMPACT_ATOMS: atom_id res chain seq x y z
N GLU A 1 -54.15 -40.17 -41.92
CA GLU A 1 -52.68 -40.32 -42.07
C GLU A 1 -52.15 -38.96 -42.49
N GLY A 2 -51.46 -38.18 -41.65
CA GLY A 2 -50.04 -38.29 -41.34
C GLY A 2 -49.57 -36.88 -40.98
N ARG A 3 -49.41 -36.60 -39.67
CA ARG A 3 -48.90 -35.32 -39.16
C ARG A 3 -47.40 -35.24 -39.47
N PHE A 4 -46.99 -34.38 -40.38
CA PHE A 4 -45.58 -34.02 -40.50
C PHE A 4 -45.18 -33.10 -39.35
N LYS A 5 -44.25 -33.59 -38.52
CA LYS A 5 -43.57 -32.87 -37.44
C LYS A 5 -42.06 -32.98 -37.67
N TYR A 6 -41.35 -31.88 -37.39
CA TYR A 6 -39.89 -31.68 -37.29
C TYR A 6 -39.14 -31.46 -38.62
N SER A 7 -38.19 -30.51 -38.74
CA SER A 7 -37.15 -30.14 -37.76
C SER A 7 -36.96 -28.63 -37.52
N LEU A 8 -36.85 -28.24 -36.25
CA LEU A 8 -36.26 -26.97 -35.83
C LEU A 8 -34.77 -26.96 -36.20
N LEU A 9 -34.38 -26.02 -37.05
CA LEU A 9 -32.99 -25.66 -37.33
C LEU A 9 -32.18 -25.56 -36.01
N LYS A 10 -31.20 -26.47 -35.83
CA LYS A 10 -30.18 -26.34 -34.78
C LYS A 10 -29.39 -25.05 -35.04
N LYS A 11 -29.63 -24.01 -34.23
CA LYS A 11 -28.79 -22.80 -34.23
C LYS A 11 -27.33 -23.20 -33.94
N PRO A 12 -26.34 -22.78 -34.74
CA PRO A 12 -24.93 -23.04 -34.44
C PRO A 12 -24.58 -22.38 -33.10
N GLY A 13 -24.00 -23.18 -32.20
CA GLY A 13 -23.86 -22.87 -30.79
C GLY A 13 -23.06 -21.60 -30.51
N ARG A 14 -23.73 -20.57 -29.96
CA ARG A 14 -23.12 -19.33 -29.47
C ARG A 14 -21.90 -19.56 -28.57
N TYR A 15 -21.87 -20.70 -27.86
CA TYR A 15 -20.78 -21.15 -26.99
C TYR A 15 -19.42 -21.29 -27.71
N LYS A 16 -19.41 -21.73 -28.98
CA LYS A 16 -18.16 -21.86 -29.75
C LYS A 16 -17.50 -20.50 -30.01
N LYS A 17 -18.29 -19.45 -30.22
CA LYS A 17 -17.76 -18.08 -30.44
C LYS A 17 -17.12 -17.53 -29.15
N TYR A 18 -17.72 -17.77 -27.99
CA TYR A 18 -17.15 -17.36 -26.69
C TYR A 18 -15.88 -18.15 -26.34
N LEU A 19 -15.83 -19.45 -26.66
CA LEU A 19 -14.62 -20.25 -26.45
C LEU A 19 -13.44 -19.78 -27.32
N ILE A 20 -13.69 -19.38 -28.56
CA ILE A 20 -12.66 -18.83 -29.45
C ILE A 20 -12.16 -17.47 -28.92
N ILE A 21 -13.07 -16.59 -28.46
CA ILE A 21 -12.68 -15.30 -27.87
C ILE A 21 -11.87 -15.51 -26.57
N LEU A 22 -12.27 -16.46 -25.72
CA LEU A 22 -11.53 -16.83 -24.52
C LEU A 22 -10.13 -17.36 -24.87
N ALA A 23 -10.02 -18.24 -25.86
CA ALA A 23 -8.73 -18.76 -26.31
C ALA A 23 -7.80 -17.65 -26.82
N ILE A 24 -8.32 -16.71 -27.61
CA ILE A 24 -7.55 -15.55 -28.07
C ILE A 24 -7.09 -14.69 -26.89
N PHE A 25 -7.97 -14.45 -25.91
CA PHE A 25 -7.64 -13.67 -24.72
C PHE A 25 -6.55 -14.34 -23.87
N VAL A 26 -6.62 -15.66 -23.70
CA VAL A 26 -5.60 -16.45 -23.01
C VAL A 26 -4.26 -16.37 -23.74
N VAL A 27 -4.26 -16.48 -25.08
CA VAL A 27 -3.04 -16.34 -25.88
C VAL A 27 -2.42 -14.95 -25.74
N ILE A 28 -3.23 -13.88 -25.71
CA ILE A 28 -2.74 -12.52 -25.50
C ILE A 28 -2.12 -12.36 -24.10
N ILE A 29 -2.74 -12.92 -23.06
CA ILE A 29 -2.20 -12.88 -21.69
C ILE A 29 -0.88 -13.65 -21.62
N ILE A 30 -0.80 -14.84 -22.22
CA ILE A 30 0.43 -15.63 -22.27
C ILE A 30 1.52 -14.89 -23.04
N ALA A 31 1.19 -14.26 -24.17
CA ALA A 31 2.14 -13.47 -24.93
C ALA A 31 2.64 -12.26 -24.13
N LEU A 32 1.77 -11.53 -23.43
CA LEU A 32 2.16 -10.43 -22.54
C LEU A 32 3.03 -10.93 -21.37
N ALA A 33 2.72 -12.09 -20.81
CA ALA A 33 3.51 -12.70 -19.75
C ALA A 33 4.92 -13.07 -20.22
N VAL A 34 5.04 -13.72 -21.37
CA VAL A 34 6.31 -14.25 -21.91
C VAL A 34 7.17 -13.15 -22.54
N PHE A 35 6.58 -12.23 -23.30
CA PHE A 35 7.35 -11.25 -24.06
C PHE A 35 7.57 -9.93 -23.34
N TRP A 36 6.79 -9.64 -22.30
CA TRP A 36 6.92 -8.36 -21.59
C TRP A 36 7.17 -8.53 -20.11
N LEU A 37 6.31 -9.23 -19.38
CA LEU A 37 6.47 -9.38 -17.92
C LEU A 37 7.74 -10.15 -17.56
N TRP A 38 8.02 -11.26 -18.25
CA TRP A 38 9.21 -12.07 -17.98
C TRP A 38 10.52 -11.31 -18.27
N PRO A 39 10.71 -10.68 -19.45
CA PRO A 39 11.93 -9.93 -19.74
C PRO A 39 12.07 -8.67 -18.89
N ALA A 40 10.97 -7.97 -18.57
CA ALA A 40 11.01 -6.80 -17.70
C ALA A 40 11.42 -7.16 -16.27
N TRP A 41 10.93 -8.29 -15.76
CA TRP A 41 11.30 -8.79 -14.44
C TRP A 41 12.75 -9.30 -14.41
N TYR A 42 13.13 -10.16 -15.37
CA TYR A 42 14.46 -10.74 -15.45
C TYR A 42 15.56 -9.71 -15.78
N GLY A 43 15.23 -8.71 -16.61
CA GLY A 43 16.17 -7.65 -16.99
C GLY A 43 16.60 -6.79 -15.81
N ASN A 44 15.68 -6.47 -14.90
CA ASN A 44 16.00 -5.70 -13.69
C ASN A 44 16.92 -6.51 -12.74
N ILE A 45 16.61 -7.80 -12.55
CA ILE A 45 17.43 -8.71 -11.71
C ILE A 45 18.85 -8.85 -12.28
N ASN A 46 18.99 -9.04 -13.58
CA ASN A 46 20.29 -9.21 -14.22
C ASN A 46 21.12 -7.92 -14.16
N LEU A 47 20.48 -6.76 -14.34
CA LEU A 47 21.16 -5.46 -14.22
C LEU A 47 21.64 -5.19 -12.79
N GLN A 48 20.84 -5.54 -11.78
CA GLN A 48 21.26 -5.45 -10.38
C GLN A 48 22.35 -6.48 -10.03
N SER A 49 22.26 -7.71 -10.54
CA SER A 49 23.28 -8.73 -10.38
C SER A 49 24.65 -8.29 -10.93
N GLN A 50 24.66 -7.68 -12.12
CA GLN A 50 25.87 -7.10 -12.71
C GLN A 50 26.43 -5.93 -11.88
N LEU A 51 25.56 -5.09 -11.30
CA LEU A 51 26.00 -3.98 -10.45
C LEU A 51 26.61 -4.46 -9.13
N TYR A 52 26.01 -5.48 -8.51
CA TYR A 52 26.52 -6.07 -7.26
C TYR A 52 27.83 -6.83 -7.47
N ALA A 53 27.93 -7.63 -8.53
CA ALA A 53 29.17 -8.32 -8.89
C ALA A 53 30.32 -7.34 -9.14
N ASN A 54 30.06 -6.21 -9.83
CA ASN A 54 31.11 -5.27 -10.23
C ASN A 54 31.40 -4.17 -9.19
N LYS A 55 30.43 -3.76 -8.37
CA LYS A 55 30.56 -2.59 -7.47
C LYS A 55 30.42 -2.92 -5.98
N ALA A 56 29.87 -4.07 -5.61
CA ALA A 56 29.66 -4.48 -4.22
C ALA A 56 30.67 -5.56 -3.77
N GLY A 57 31.88 -5.56 -4.32
CA GLY A 57 32.96 -6.44 -3.88
C GLY A 57 32.78 -7.92 -4.23
N GLY A 58 31.99 -8.24 -5.27
CA GLY A 58 31.79 -9.63 -5.72
C GLY A 58 30.74 -10.42 -4.94
N LEU A 59 29.87 -9.74 -4.18
CA LEU A 59 28.73 -10.38 -3.51
C LEU A 59 27.69 -10.87 -4.53
N ASP A 60 27.21 -12.09 -4.34
CA ASP A 60 26.21 -12.70 -5.23
C ASP A 60 24.81 -12.14 -4.93
N TYR A 61 24.32 -11.33 -5.88
CA TYR A 61 23.00 -10.71 -5.78
C TYR A 61 21.88 -11.73 -5.80
N GLU A 62 22.05 -12.85 -6.51
CA GLU A 62 21.00 -13.86 -6.61
C GLU A 62 20.82 -14.56 -5.25
N ASP A 63 21.91 -14.84 -4.54
CA ASP A 63 21.85 -15.39 -3.19
C ASP A 63 21.22 -14.39 -2.21
N PHE A 64 21.58 -13.10 -2.29
CA PHE A 64 20.95 -12.07 -1.45
C PHE A 64 19.47 -11.85 -1.78
N PHE A 65 19.11 -11.85 -3.06
CA PHE A 65 17.74 -11.69 -3.53
C PHE A 65 16.89 -12.90 -3.16
N PHE A 66 17.43 -14.11 -3.27
CA PHE A 66 16.77 -15.35 -2.88
C PHE A 66 16.67 -15.46 -1.35
N LEU A 67 17.74 -15.20 -0.59
CA LEU A 67 17.70 -15.13 0.88
C LEU A 67 16.72 -14.07 1.36
N ASN A 68 16.68 -12.88 0.75
CA ASN A 68 15.67 -11.87 1.05
C ASN A 68 14.29 -12.35 0.65
N PHE A 69 14.09 -12.97 -0.52
CA PHE A 69 12.80 -13.50 -0.95
C PHE A 69 12.28 -14.57 0.02
N TRP A 70 13.14 -15.46 0.51
CA TRP A 70 12.78 -16.51 1.47
C TRP A 70 12.64 -16.01 2.91
N SER A 71 13.43 -15.01 3.31
CA SER A 71 13.36 -14.35 4.63
C SER A 71 12.15 -13.42 4.75
N THR A 72 11.83 -12.68 3.68
CA THR A 72 10.71 -11.73 3.64
C THR A 72 9.36 -12.39 3.27
N ASN A 73 9.35 -13.61 2.72
CA ASN A 73 8.11 -14.36 2.46
C ASN A 73 7.80 -15.46 3.48
N PHE A 74 8.56 -15.56 4.58
CA PHE A 74 8.25 -16.51 5.66
C PHE A 74 6.96 -16.11 6.39
N LEU A 75 6.22 -17.10 6.94
CA LEU A 75 5.02 -16.90 7.79
C LEU A 75 5.25 -15.98 9.00
N PHE A 76 6.49 -15.63 9.33
CA PHE A 76 6.88 -14.67 10.37
C PHE A 76 7.82 -13.58 9.82
N ASN A 77 7.44 -12.89 8.76
CA ASN A 77 8.15 -11.69 8.32
C ASN A 77 7.96 -10.56 9.37
N LYS A 78 9.06 -10.10 10.00
CA LYS A 78 9.06 -8.98 10.96
C LYS A 78 8.40 -7.71 10.38
N THR A 79 8.61 -7.43 9.10
CA THR A 79 8.00 -6.31 8.38
C THR A 79 6.47 -6.45 8.29
N ALA A 80 6.00 -7.65 7.93
CA ALA A 80 4.57 -7.95 7.88
C ALA A 80 3.92 -7.85 9.27
N LEU A 81 4.63 -8.29 10.32
CA LEU A 81 4.18 -8.15 11.71
C LEU A 81 4.06 -6.69 12.13
N VAL A 82 5.02 -5.83 11.78
CA VAL A 82 4.93 -4.38 12.04
C VAL A 82 3.65 -3.83 11.40
N GLY A 83 3.39 -4.15 10.13
CA GLY A 83 2.14 -3.76 9.47
C GLY A 83 0.88 -4.30 10.17
N ALA A 84 0.90 -5.56 10.59
CA ALA A 84 -0.20 -6.21 11.30
C ALA A 84 -0.53 -5.48 12.62
N PHE A 85 0.48 -5.21 13.45
CA PHE A 85 0.30 -4.50 14.71
C PHE A 85 -0.17 -3.07 14.49
N THR A 86 0.48 -2.31 13.62
CA THR A 86 0.11 -0.92 13.35
C THR A 86 -1.33 -0.81 12.83
N GLY A 87 -1.72 -1.66 11.87
CA GLY A 87 -3.07 -1.66 11.32
C GLY A 87 -4.14 -2.06 12.35
N SER A 88 -3.90 -3.12 13.12
CA SER A 88 -4.82 -3.57 14.17
C SER A 88 -4.98 -2.55 15.31
N ILE A 89 -3.91 -1.86 15.70
CA ILE A 89 -3.97 -0.79 16.71
C ILE A 89 -4.79 0.40 16.18
N LEU A 90 -4.49 0.89 14.97
CA LEU A 90 -5.20 2.02 14.38
C LEU A 90 -6.70 1.74 14.19
N MET A 91 -7.05 0.51 13.81
CA MET A 91 -8.46 0.10 13.70
C MET A 91 -9.14 -0.15 15.04
N SER A 92 -8.39 -0.20 16.14
CA SER A 92 -8.91 -0.42 17.50
C SER A 92 -9.12 0.87 18.30
N ILE A 93 -8.67 2.03 17.82
CA ILE A 93 -8.73 3.29 18.58
C ILE A 93 -9.52 4.38 17.82
N PRO A 94 -10.80 4.61 18.15
CA PRO A 94 -11.73 3.62 18.70
C PRO A 94 -12.00 2.48 17.68
N PRO A 95 -12.53 1.31 18.06
CA PRO A 95 -12.78 0.18 17.18
C PRO A 95 -13.68 0.54 16.01
N GLU A 96 -13.18 0.24 14.81
CA GLU A 96 -13.87 0.54 13.57
C GLU A 96 -15.01 -0.45 13.33
N ARG A 97 -16.24 0.00 13.58
CA ARG A 97 -17.45 -0.85 13.51
C ARG A 97 -18.13 -0.80 12.16
N ASN A 98 -17.77 0.13 11.29
CA ASN A 98 -18.55 0.43 10.09
C ASN A 98 -18.54 -0.76 9.12
N LEU A 99 -17.38 -1.36 8.87
CA LEU A 99 -17.24 -2.53 8.01
C LEU A 99 -18.14 -3.69 8.46
N LEU A 100 -18.03 -4.07 9.74
CA LEU A 100 -18.84 -5.14 10.32
C LEU A 100 -20.33 -4.79 10.37
N THR A 101 -20.69 -3.52 10.53
CA THR A 101 -22.09 -3.07 10.47
C THR A 101 -22.65 -3.20 9.05
N ILE A 102 -21.88 -2.86 8.02
CA ILE A 102 -22.29 -2.99 6.61
C ILE A 102 -22.51 -4.48 6.26
N ILE A 103 -21.59 -5.35 6.68
CA ILE A 103 -21.73 -6.80 6.48
C ILE A 103 -22.92 -7.35 7.29
N GLY A 104 -23.00 -6.98 8.56
CA GLY A 104 -24.06 -7.43 9.48
C GLY A 104 -25.46 -6.98 9.08
N THR A 105 -25.61 -5.79 8.50
CA THR A 105 -26.90 -5.33 7.96
C THR A 105 -27.31 -6.10 6.72
N LYS A 106 -26.37 -6.40 5.81
CA LYS A 106 -26.64 -7.24 4.62
C LYS A 106 -26.99 -8.68 4.99
N LEU A 107 -26.35 -9.24 6.04
CA LEU A 107 -26.58 -10.61 6.53
C LEU A 107 -27.63 -10.70 7.65
N ARG A 108 -28.26 -9.58 8.04
CA ARG A 108 -29.26 -9.48 9.13
C ARG A 108 -28.76 -9.86 10.54
N PHE A 109 -27.45 -9.81 10.79
CA PHE A 109 -26.85 -10.03 12.12
C PHE A 109 -26.88 -8.78 13.02
N GLY A 110 -27.33 -7.64 12.52
CA GLY A 110 -27.44 -6.39 13.28
C GLY A 110 -26.09 -5.67 13.46
N LYS A 111 -26.02 -4.78 14.46
CA LYS A 111 -24.86 -3.92 14.70
C LYS A 111 -23.90 -4.55 15.72
N PRO A 112 -22.61 -4.73 15.39
CA PRO A 112 -21.63 -5.34 16.30
C PRO A 112 -21.38 -4.48 17.54
N SER A 113 -21.16 -5.13 18.68
CA SER A 113 -20.71 -4.47 19.90
C SER A 113 -19.25 -4.04 19.78
N TYR A 114 -18.81 -3.12 20.64
CA TYR A 114 -17.43 -2.61 20.68
C TYR A 114 -16.40 -3.74 20.82
N LEU A 115 -16.65 -4.66 21.75
CA LEU A 115 -15.76 -5.79 22.05
C LEU A 115 -15.67 -6.77 20.87
N LYS A 116 -16.79 -7.10 20.22
CA LYS A 116 -16.80 -7.94 19.01
C LYS A 116 -15.99 -7.33 17.88
N SER A 117 -16.08 -6.01 17.70
CA SER A 117 -15.29 -5.29 16.70
C SER A 117 -13.80 -5.30 17.01
N MET A 118 -13.43 -5.17 18.29
CA MET A 118 -12.04 -5.22 18.74
C MET A 118 -11.43 -6.61 18.49
N ILE A 119 -12.12 -7.69 18.89
CA ILE A 119 -11.68 -9.06 18.62
C ILE A 119 -11.50 -9.30 17.12
N PHE A 120 -12.42 -8.80 16.29
CA PHE A 120 -12.31 -8.94 14.84
C PHE A 120 -11.04 -8.28 14.28
N TRP A 121 -10.71 -7.06 14.70
CA TRP A 121 -9.52 -6.36 14.21
C TRP A 121 -8.21 -6.98 14.72
N TRP A 122 -8.23 -7.64 15.88
CA TRP A 122 -7.09 -8.39 16.42
C TRP A 122 -6.98 -9.83 15.90
N THR A 123 -7.95 -10.31 15.13
CA THR A 123 -7.94 -11.66 14.54
C THR A 123 -7.91 -11.58 13.01
N PHE A 124 -9.05 -11.33 12.38
CA PHE A 124 -9.15 -11.19 10.93
C PHE A 124 -8.42 -9.94 10.43
N GLY A 125 -8.59 -8.82 11.12
CA GLY A 125 -7.87 -7.59 10.80
C GLY A 125 -6.36 -7.75 10.86
N PHE A 126 -5.87 -8.47 11.87
CA PHE A 126 -4.44 -8.75 12.03
C PHE A 126 -3.88 -9.51 10.83
N ILE A 127 -4.59 -10.55 10.35
CA ILE A 127 -4.20 -11.30 9.14
C ILE A 127 -4.24 -10.40 7.91
N LEU A 128 -5.28 -9.58 7.76
CA LEU A 128 -5.39 -8.65 6.63
C LEU A 128 -4.22 -7.64 6.61
N PHE A 129 -3.93 -7.03 7.76
CA PHE A 129 -2.84 -6.07 7.89
C PHE A 129 -1.46 -6.70 7.85
N TYR A 130 -1.33 -7.98 8.19
CA TYR A 130 -0.11 -8.75 7.98
C TYR A 130 0.21 -8.82 6.48
N PHE A 131 -0.76 -9.17 5.64
CA PHE A 131 -0.55 -9.19 4.18
C PHE A 131 -0.31 -7.79 3.61
N LEU A 132 -1.04 -6.77 4.08
CA LEU A 132 -0.78 -5.39 3.68
C LEU A 132 0.60 -4.90 4.17
N GLY A 133 1.09 -5.41 5.30
CA GLY A 133 2.40 -5.09 5.85
C GLY A 133 3.55 -5.53 4.95
N LEU A 134 3.34 -6.50 4.05
CA LEU A 134 4.34 -6.84 3.02
C LEU A 134 4.60 -5.67 2.05
N ILE A 135 3.64 -4.76 1.89
CA ILE A 135 3.78 -3.55 1.05
C ILE A 135 4.80 -2.57 1.65
N LEU A 136 5.06 -2.60 2.96
CA LEU A 136 6.11 -1.78 3.58
C LEU A 136 7.48 -2.06 2.95
N ASN A 137 7.70 -3.29 2.48
CA ASN A 137 8.95 -3.71 1.85
C ASN A 137 8.98 -3.51 0.32
N SER A 138 8.00 -2.77 -0.24
CA SER A 138 7.84 -2.58 -1.69
C SER A 138 9.02 -1.85 -2.37
N ASN A 139 9.84 -1.12 -1.61
CA ASN A 139 11.05 -0.49 -2.14
C ASN A 139 12.24 -1.47 -2.22
N ASN A 140 12.10 -2.54 -3.03
CA ASN A 140 13.16 -3.54 -3.27
C ASN A 140 13.82 -4.11 -2.01
N GLY A 141 13.09 -4.31 -0.91
CA GLY A 141 13.69 -4.82 0.33
C GLY A 141 14.33 -3.76 1.23
N GLY A 142 14.31 -2.47 0.86
CA GLY A 142 14.99 -1.40 1.58
C GLY A 142 14.55 -1.24 3.05
N PHE A 143 13.27 -1.51 3.34
CA PHE A 143 12.75 -1.46 4.71
C PHE A 143 13.33 -2.57 5.59
N ALA A 144 13.27 -3.81 5.12
CA ALA A 144 13.82 -4.97 5.83
C ALA A 144 15.35 -4.85 6.01
N TRP A 145 16.04 -4.35 4.98
CA TRP A 145 17.48 -4.14 5.02
C TRP A 145 17.89 -3.04 6.01
N THR A 146 17.16 -1.93 6.06
CA THR A 146 17.44 -0.86 7.04
C THR A 146 17.25 -1.36 8.47
N LEU A 147 16.22 -2.17 8.73
CA LEU A 147 16.02 -2.81 10.04
C LEU A 147 17.17 -3.75 10.41
N TYR A 148 17.67 -4.54 9.46
CA TYR A 148 18.82 -5.43 9.68
C TYR A 148 20.09 -4.65 10.08
N LEU A 149 20.39 -3.56 9.37
CA LEU A 149 21.54 -2.70 9.67
C LEU A 149 21.45 -2.03 11.05
N ILE A 150 20.23 -1.68 11.50
CA ILE A 150 19.98 -1.16 12.84
C ILE A 150 20.17 -2.25 13.90
N GLU A 151 19.66 -3.47 13.67
CA GLU A 151 19.79 -4.60 14.61
C GLU A 151 21.25 -4.99 14.83
N ASN A 152 22.10 -4.87 13.80
CA ASN A 152 23.54 -5.15 13.90
C ASN A 152 24.38 -3.97 14.42
N GLY A 153 23.75 -2.82 14.70
CA GLY A 153 24.44 -1.63 15.20
C GLY A 153 25.29 -0.88 14.18
N GLU A 154 25.16 -1.19 12.88
CA GLU A 154 25.87 -0.49 11.80
C GLU A 154 25.28 0.90 11.53
N ILE A 155 23.99 1.07 11.85
CA ILE A 155 23.28 2.35 11.73
C ILE A 155 22.68 2.75 13.09
N GLN A 156 22.96 3.98 13.53
CA GLN A 156 22.36 4.56 14.73
C GLN A 156 21.16 5.43 14.39
N LEU A 157 20.07 5.27 15.15
CA LEU A 157 18.87 6.10 15.01
C LEU A 157 19.03 7.41 15.79
N SER A 158 19.03 8.54 15.08
CA SER A 158 18.85 9.86 15.69
C SER A 158 17.41 10.01 16.20
N PRO A 159 17.18 10.51 17.42
CA PRO A 159 15.84 10.89 17.89
C PRO A 159 15.19 11.99 17.04
N ASN A 160 15.99 12.81 16.35
CA ASN A 160 15.54 13.94 15.56
C ASN A 160 15.51 13.66 14.05
N LEU A 161 15.47 12.38 13.65
CA LEU A 161 15.58 11.92 12.27
C LEU A 161 14.69 12.68 11.26
N ILE A 162 13.48 13.09 11.66
CA ILE A 162 12.58 13.90 10.81
C ILE A 162 13.17 15.30 10.59
N PHE A 163 13.54 15.99 11.66
CA PHE A 163 14.09 17.34 11.56
C PHE A 163 15.44 17.33 10.85
N ASP A 164 16.27 16.32 11.13
CA ASP A 164 17.57 16.15 10.50
C ASP A 164 17.41 15.91 8.99
N ALA A 165 16.45 15.08 8.55
CA ALA A 165 16.17 14.84 7.14
C ALA A 165 15.67 16.09 6.40
N PHE A 166 14.79 16.90 7.02
CA PHE A 166 14.36 18.18 6.44
C PHE A 166 15.49 19.23 6.43
N ASN A 167 16.38 19.21 7.43
CA ASN A 167 17.52 20.12 7.51
C ASN A 167 18.51 19.90 6.35
N VAL A 168 18.63 18.67 5.82
CA VAL A 168 19.44 18.42 4.60
C VAL A 168 18.92 19.23 3.41
N ILE A 169 17.61 19.45 3.30
CA ILE A 169 17.02 20.24 2.19
C ILE A 169 17.30 21.73 2.35
N PHE A 170 17.20 22.23 3.59
CA PHE A 170 17.31 23.67 3.86
C PHE A 170 18.76 24.14 4.04
N ASN A 171 19.72 23.22 4.20
CA ASN A 171 21.12 23.54 4.38
C ASN A 171 21.97 22.94 3.26
N ILE A 172 22.41 23.79 2.33
CA ILE A 172 23.25 23.43 1.17
C ILE A 172 24.57 22.74 1.59
N ASN A 173 25.05 22.97 2.82
CA ASN A 173 26.30 22.41 3.31
C ASN A 173 26.12 21.02 3.96
N ASN A 174 24.90 20.53 4.13
CA ASN A 174 24.62 19.26 4.80
C ASN A 174 24.46 18.13 3.77
N THR A 175 25.38 17.17 3.77
CA THR A 175 25.38 16.01 2.86
C THR A 175 25.20 14.70 3.61
N ASP A 176 24.41 14.67 4.69
CA ASP A 176 24.17 13.45 5.45
C ASP A 176 23.27 12.46 4.71
N PHE A 177 23.92 11.61 3.91
CA PHE A 177 23.27 10.54 3.14
C PHE A 177 22.68 9.44 4.03
N VAL A 178 23.24 9.19 5.22
CA VAL A 178 22.78 8.11 6.10
C VAL A 178 21.40 8.46 6.67
N THR A 179 21.23 9.72 7.10
CA THR A 179 19.93 10.19 7.61
C THR A 179 18.84 10.14 6.54
N ILE A 180 19.12 10.59 5.31
CA ILE A 180 18.18 10.50 4.18
C ILE A 180 17.85 9.05 3.86
N TYR A 181 18.84 8.16 3.91
CA TYR A 181 18.68 6.74 3.67
C TYR A 181 17.71 6.10 4.66
N ILE A 182 17.91 6.32 5.97
CA ILE A 182 17.00 5.82 7.01
C ILE A 182 15.61 6.44 6.86
N TYR A 183 15.54 7.75 6.59
CA TYR A 183 14.27 8.44 6.41
C TYR A 183 13.46 7.82 5.25
N SER A 184 14.08 7.66 4.09
CA SER A 184 13.44 7.13 2.88
C SER A 184 13.04 5.66 3.01
N ASN A 185 13.86 4.83 3.67
CA ASN A 185 13.66 3.38 3.67
C ASN A 185 12.96 2.85 4.92
N LEU A 186 12.92 3.61 6.02
CA LEU A 186 12.27 3.21 7.26
C LEU A 186 11.08 4.12 7.59
N LEU A 187 11.31 5.43 7.66
CA LEU A 187 10.28 6.36 8.15
C LEU A 187 9.15 6.57 7.15
N VAL A 188 9.49 6.86 5.88
CA VAL A 188 8.51 7.11 4.83
C VAL A 188 7.55 5.92 4.64
N PRO A 189 8.00 4.66 4.50
CA PRO A 189 7.09 3.51 4.39
C PRO A 189 6.13 3.37 5.56
N ILE A 190 6.61 3.56 6.81
CA ILE A 190 5.76 3.48 8.01
C ILE A 190 4.69 4.57 7.99
N VAL A 191 5.06 5.82 7.72
CA VAL A 191 4.11 6.94 7.69
C VAL A 191 3.09 6.74 6.57
N VAL A 192 3.53 6.31 5.39
CA VAL A 192 2.64 6.00 4.26
C VAL A 192 1.64 4.91 4.64
N PHE A 193 2.09 3.86 5.32
CA PHE A 193 1.22 2.79 5.79
C PHE A 193 0.18 3.29 6.81
N ILE A 194 0.61 4.06 7.82
CA ILE A 194 -0.28 4.64 8.84
C ILE A 194 -1.36 5.50 8.17
N ILE A 195 -0.96 6.43 7.30
CA ILE A 195 -1.91 7.32 6.62
C ILE A 195 -2.85 6.51 5.72
N SER A 196 -2.35 5.47 5.03
CA SER A 196 -3.19 4.59 4.21
C SER A 196 -4.27 3.87 5.03
N VAL A 197 -3.94 3.39 6.24
CA VAL A 197 -4.90 2.78 7.16
C VAL A 197 -5.95 3.80 7.62
N ILE A 198 -5.55 5.04 7.89
CA ILE A 198 -6.48 6.14 8.25
C ILE A 198 -7.41 6.48 7.08
N ILE A 199 -6.87 6.59 5.85
CA ILE A 199 -7.67 6.84 4.64
C ILE A 199 -8.68 5.71 4.45
N PHE A 200 -8.26 4.44 4.59
CA PHE A 200 -9.17 3.30 4.51
C PHE A 200 -10.31 3.39 5.54
N ARG A 201 -10.01 3.84 6.77
CA ARG A 201 -11.02 4.09 7.79
C ARG A 201 -12.01 5.19 7.41
N LEU A 202 -11.54 6.30 6.83
CA LEU A 202 -12.39 7.38 6.33
C LEU A 202 -13.28 6.90 5.18
N ILE A 203 -12.75 6.07 4.28
CA ILE A 203 -13.53 5.44 3.21
C ILE A 203 -14.65 4.58 3.79
N LEU A 204 -14.37 3.75 4.81
CA LEU A 204 -15.42 2.98 5.50
C LEU A 204 -16.49 3.88 6.14
N ASN A 205 -16.11 5.04 6.65
CA ASN A 205 -17.04 6.03 7.18
C ASN A 205 -17.92 6.66 6.08
N ILE A 206 -17.33 6.99 4.93
CA ILE A 206 -18.07 7.45 3.74
C ILE A 206 -19.09 6.40 3.32
N VAL A 207 -18.67 5.14 3.13
CA VAL A 207 -19.55 4.05 2.74
C VAL A 207 -20.70 3.89 3.74
N ARG A 208 -20.44 3.95 5.05
CA ARG A 208 -21.51 3.94 6.05
C ARG A 208 -22.47 5.12 5.89
N ASN A 209 -21.96 6.34 5.70
CA ASN A 209 -22.80 7.53 5.64
C ASN A 209 -23.60 7.61 4.34
N VAL A 210 -23.11 7.02 3.25
CA VAL A 210 -23.87 6.88 1.99
C VAL A 210 -24.94 5.79 2.11
N TYR A 211 -24.57 4.58 2.57
CA TYR A 211 -25.46 3.42 2.51
C TYR A 211 -26.40 3.25 3.71
N LEU A 212 -25.99 3.65 4.92
CA LEU A 212 -26.76 3.36 6.15
C LEU A 212 -27.46 4.58 6.76
N ARG A 213 -26.83 5.76 6.70
CA ARG A 213 -27.35 6.99 7.34
C ARG A 213 -27.83 8.06 6.37
N ARG A 214 -27.40 7.99 5.10
CA ARG A 214 -27.64 8.98 4.04
C ARG A 214 -27.39 10.42 4.50
N ASN A 215 -26.19 10.68 5.01
CA ASN A 215 -25.78 12.01 5.49
C ASN A 215 -24.64 12.57 4.62
N ASP A 216 -24.99 13.45 3.69
CA ASP A 216 -24.08 13.99 2.68
C ASP A 216 -23.05 14.98 3.26
N TYR A 217 -23.39 15.69 4.34
CA TYR A 217 -22.45 16.59 5.04
C TYR A 217 -21.28 15.82 5.63
N LEU A 218 -21.56 14.71 6.32
CA LEU A 218 -20.50 13.85 6.87
C LEU A 218 -19.70 13.15 5.77
N VAL A 219 -20.29 12.88 4.60
CA VAL A 219 -19.55 12.35 3.46
C VAL A 219 -18.54 13.40 2.96
N MET A 220 -18.98 14.64 2.76
CA MET A 220 -18.09 15.73 2.33
C MET A 220 -16.97 16.00 3.33
N GLY A 221 -17.25 16.01 4.63
CA GLY A 221 -16.21 16.18 5.66
C GLY A 221 -15.14 15.08 5.58
N ASN A 222 -15.53 13.81 5.44
CA ASN A 222 -14.55 12.73 5.26
C ASN A 222 -13.77 12.85 3.95
N VAL A 223 -14.37 13.36 2.87
CA VAL A 223 -13.67 13.60 1.59
C VAL A 223 -12.62 14.69 1.74
N PHE A 224 -12.95 15.81 2.40
CA PHE A 224 -11.96 16.86 2.69
C PHE A 224 -10.83 16.35 3.59
N ALA A 225 -11.14 15.56 4.61
CA ALA A 225 -10.12 14.93 5.44
C ALA A 225 -9.16 14.02 4.63
N ILE A 226 -9.68 13.26 3.66
CA ILE A 226 -8.85 12.44 2.76
C ILE A 226 -7.94 13.32 1.89
N ILE A 227 -8.47 14.40 1.30
CA ILE A 227 -7.67 15.34 0.49
C ILE A 227 -6.54 15.94 1.33
N GLY A 228 -6.84 16.37 2.57
CA GLY A 228 -5.84 16.86 3.50
C GLY A 228 -4.74 15.83 3.77
N LEU A 229 -5.11 14.59 4.09
CA LEU A 229 -4.15 13.50 4.31
C LEU A 229 -3.28 13.21 3.07
N LEU A 230 -3.82 13.32 1.86
CA LEU A 230 -3.04 13.19 0.62
C LEU A 230 -2.01 14.31 0.48
N CYS A 231 -2.35 15.55 0.81
CA CYS A 231 -1.38 16.65 0.86
C CYS A 231 -0.26 16.37 1.88
N GLY A 232 -0.61 15.85 3.05
CA GLY A 232 0.35 15.44 4.08
C GLY A 232 1.26 14.30 3.64
N LEU A 233 0.75 13.33 2.88
CA LEU A 233 1.55 12.27 2.28
C LEU A 233 2.61 12.84 1.35
N VAL A 234 2.23 13.70 0.41
CA VAL A 234 3.18 14.33 -0.53
C VAL A 234 4.25 15.11 0.24
N PHE A 235 3.88 15.79 1.33
CA PHE A 235 4.83 16.51 2.17
C PHE A 235 5.92 15.61 2.78
N VAL A 236 5.58 14.39 3.18
CA VAL A 236 6.53 13.43 3.76
C VAL A 236 7.53 12.89 2.73
N PHE A 237 7.21 12.93 1.44
CA PHE A 237 8.14 12.53 0.38
C PHE A 237 9.13 13.63 -0.03
N ILE A 238 8.95 14.87 0.43
CA ILE A 238 9.80 16.00 0.02
C ILE A 238 11.30 15.73 0.25
N PRO A 239 11.74 15.19 1.41
CA PRO A 239 13.17 14.93 1.64
C PRO A 239 13.78 13.84 0.77
N THR A 240 12.96 13.03 0.08
CA THR A 240 13.43 11.94 -0.78
C THR A 240 13.39 12.29 -2.27
N MET A 241 12.86 13.46 -2.62
CA MET A 241 12.74 13.90 -4.01
C MET A 241 13.90 14.82 -4.42
N SER A 242 14.28 14.75 -5.69
CA SER A 242 15.11 15.79 -6.32
C SER A 242 14.26 17.03 -6.55
N LEU A 243 14.46 18.07 -5.73
CA LEU A 243 13.66 19.29 -5.78
C LEU A 243 14.33 20.35 -6.65
N ASP A 244 13.60 20.83 -7.66
CA ASP A 244 13.94 22.07 -8.36
C ASP A 244 13.51 23.29 -7.55
N GLY A 245 14.09 24.47 -7.82
CA GLY A 245 13.80 25.70 -7.06
C GLY A 245 12.32 26.10 -7.03
N ILE A 246 11.53 25.74 -8.05
CA ILE A 246 10.07 25.96 -8.08
C ILE A 246 9.36 25.01 -7.10
N ASN A 247 9.81 23.76 -6.99
CA ASN A 247 9.21 22.76 -6.11
C ASN A 247 9.39 23.13 -4.64
N VAL A 248 10.51 23.78 -4.28
CA VAL A 248 10.77 24.27 -2.91
C VAL A 248 9.74 25.31 -2.47
N ILE A 249 9.33 26.22 -3.38
CA ILE A 249 8.33 27.26 -3.07
C ILE A 249 6.93 26.65 -2.88
N GLN A 250 6.60 25.58 -3.61
CA GLN A 250 5.30 24.90 -3.53
C GLN A 250 5.12 24.06 -2.26
N ILE A 251 6.18 23.82 -1.48
CA ILE A 251 6.13 23.07 -0.20
C ILE A 251 5.14 23.72 0.78
N LEU A 252 5.12 25.05 0.86
CA LEU A 252 4.22 25.76 1.76
C LEU A 252 2.74 25.53 1.40
N ALA A 253 2.43 25.41 0.09
CA ALA A 253 1.07 25.12 -0.36
C ALA A 253 0.58 23.74 0.11
N LEU A 254 1.48 22.75 0.22
CA LEU A 254 1.16 21.43 0.76
C LEU A 254 0.82 21.48 2.26
N ILE A 255 1.57 22.27 3.03
CA ILE A 255 1.33 22.46 4.47
C ILE A 255 -0.02 23.16 4.67
N PHE A 256 -0.27 24.25 3.95
CA PHE A 256 -1.54 24.97 4.04
C PHE A 256 -2.71 24.08 3.60
N GLY A 257 -2.57 23.32 2.50
CA GLY A 257 -3.56 22.36 2.05
C GLY A 257 -3.86 21.27 3.09
N PHE A 258 -2.82 20.71 3.72
CA PHE A 258 -2.98 19.72 4.79
C PHE A 258 -3.84 20.28 5.93
N PHE A 259 -3.47 21.42 6.51
CA PHE A 259 -4.21 22.00 7.64
C PHE A 259 -5.60 22.50 7.25
N SER A 260 -5.76 23.15 6.10
CA SER A 260 -7.06 23.69 5.68
C SER A 260 -8.07 22.59 5.40
N PHE A 261 -7.69 21.56 4.64
CA PHE A 261 -8.61 20.48 4.27
C PHE A 261 -8.89 19.52 5.42
N THR A 262 -7.92 19.27 6.31
CA THR A 262 -8.18 18.49 7.53
C THR A 262 -9.09 19.25 8.50
N ALA A 263 -8.87 20.56 8.71
CA ALA A 263 -9.75 21.37 9.55
C ALA A 263 -11.18 21.41 9.03
N LEU A 264 -11.37 21.65 7.72
CA LEU A 264 -12.67 21.60 7.06
C LEU A 264 -13.32 20.21 7.09
N GLY A 265 -12.51 19.14 7.18
CA GLY A 265 -13.02 17.77 7.27
C GLY A 265 -13.46 17.36 8.68
N VAL A 266 -12.96 18.03 9.72
CA VAL A 266 -13.28 17.76 11.13
C VAL A 266 -14.44 18.62 11.64
N LEU A 267 -14.58 19.84 11.12
CA LEU A 267 -15.69 20.77 11.40
C LEU A 267 -17.00 20.32 10.73
#